data_AF-A0A2P8QJC6-F1
#
_entry.id   AF-A0A2P8QJC6-F1
#
_cell.length_a   1.000
_cell.length_b   1.000
_cell.length_c   1.000
_cell.angle_alpha   90.00
_cell.angle_beta   90.00
_cell.angle_gamma   90.00
#
_symmetry.space_group_name_H-M   'P 1'
#
loop_
_entity.id
_entity.type
_entity.pdbx_description
1 polymer ?
#
loop_
_entity_poly.entity_id
_entity_poly.type
_entity_poly.pdbx_seq_one_letter_code
_entity_poly.pdbx_strand_id
1 'polypeptide(L)'
;MAKDYVLFLHGVNVRESEENEKTKNYTYANSLFKLITEIVQQKSPTRNCIKVPLYWGNVNRAALNELLVSLQGSSKWNQLWFQDFRKSQLLQFVGDAGLYISRLIGSMAADQLKEQAFKGLEEYEPEDRLHLVTHSWGTVILFDILFASRWDNQGIPGYSSVKAIRDRLYGIGENPTQGIRLASIQTMGSPIALFSLITISGRNANDESTFDISPGLENLLKNLVQGDKKLPWLNFIHPGDPIAWSLEKVINKLITGSERYVQVEDILTRGSGFWELIAQTPPIRQTFLALANGGSAHGSYWHNRELAQRIATNILTV
;
A
#
# COMPACT_ATOMS: atom_id res chain seq x y z
N MET A 1 3.49 -11.86 -25.91
CA MET A 1 3.89 -12.54 -24.66
C MET A 1 3.27 -11.76 -23.52
N ALA A 2 2.70 -12.44 -22.52
CA ALA A 2 2.05 -11.78 -21.39
C ALA A 2 3.03 -10.87 -20.63
N LYS A 3 2.60 -9.65 -20.36
CA LYS A 3 3.29 -8.64 -19.55
C LYS A 3 2.87 -8.78 -18.08
N ASP A 4 3.79 -8.42 -17.19
CA ASP A 4 3.59 -8.38 -15.74
C ASP A 4 3.55 -6.93 -15.27
N TYR A 5 2.35 -6.41 -15.03
CA TYR A 5 2.15 -5.07 -14.49
C TYR A 5 2.32 -5.09 -12.99
N VAL A 6 3.29 -4.35 -12.48
CA VAL A 6 3.56 -4.23 -11.06
C VAL A 6 3.07 -2.85 -10.64
N LEU A 7 1.86 -2.81 -10.08
CA LEU A 7 1.21 -1.61 -9.59
C LEU A 7 1.66 -1.32 -8.17
N PHE A 8 2.25 -0.15 -7.98
CA PHE A 8 2.89 0.22 -6.74
C PHE A 8 2.20 1.42 -6.11
N LEU A 9 1.69 1.25 -4.89
CA LEU A 9 1.21 2.38 -4.10
C LEU A 9 1.98 2.50 -2.79
N HIS A 10 2.58 3.68 -2.61
CA HIS A 10 3.10 4.09 -1.31
C HIS A 10 1.99 4.72 -0.45
N GLY A 11 2.11 4.55 0.86
CA GLY A 11 1.39 5.32 1.86
C GLY A 11 1.86 6.76 2.01
N VAL A 12 2.13 7.14 3.26
CA VAL A 12 2.42 8.51 3.68
C VAL A 12 3.91 8.87 3.63
N ASN A 13 4.25 10.14 3.78
CA ASN A 13 5.64 10.60 3.99
C ASN A 13 6.65 10.22 2.88
N VAL A 14 6.22 10.33 1.62
CA VAL A 14 7.06 10.13 0.42
C VAL A 14 7.06 11.33 -0.51
N ARG A 15 7.10 12.53 0.07
CA ARG A 15 7.13 13.74 -0.74
C ARG A 15 8.34 13.72 -1.68
N GLU A 16 8.04 13.93 -2.95
CA GLU A 16 9.02 14.13 -3.99
C GLU A 16 9.41 15.62 -4.06
N SER A 17 10.48 15.90 -4.82
CA SER A 17 10.80 17.29 -5.17
C SER A 17 9.62 17.92 -5.92
N GLU A 18 9.45 19.23 -5.80
CA GLU A 18 8.36 19.91 -6.52
C GLU A 18 8.45 19.72 -8.04
N GLU A 19 9.67 19.62 -8.57
CA GLU A 19 9.91 19.34 -9.99
C GLU A 19 9.40 17.95 -10.38
N ASN A 20 9.73 16.92 -9.59
CA ASN A 20 9.24 15.56 -9.82
C ASN A 20 7.71 15.50 -9.71
N GLU A 21 7.10 16.21 -8.76
CA GLU A 21 5.64 16.27 -8.64
C GLU A 21 4.97 16.96 -9.84
N LYS A 22 5.52 18.10 -10.28
CA LYS A 22 5.02 18.86 -11.44
C LYS A 22 5.13 18.06 -12.74
N THR A 23 6.24 17.36 -12.93
CA THR A 23 6.50 16.54 -14.13
C THR A 23 5.94 15.12 -14.04
N LYS A 24 5.32 14.76 -12.91
CA LYS A 24 4.84 13.40 -12.60
C LYS A 24 5.92 12.32 -12.74
N ASN A 25 7.18 12.68 -12.47
CA ASN A 25 8.34 11.78 -12.52
C ASN A 25 8.69 11.26 -11.12
N TYR A 26 7.92 10.29 -10.63
CA TYR A 26 8.08 9.78 -9.27
C TYR A 26 9.17 8.72 -9.15
N THR A 27 10.09 8.93 -8.22
CA THR A 27 11.32 8.14 -8.02
C THR A 27 11.32 7.28 -6.76
N TYR A 28 10.38 7.50 -5.84
CA TYR A 28 10.33 6.87 -4.51
C TYR A 28 10.42 5.33 -4.51
N ALA A 29 9.95 4.65 -5.56
CA ALA A 29 9.99 3.19 -5.67
C ALA A 29 11.06 2.67 -6.67
N ASN A 30 11.87 3.53 -7.29
CA ASN A 30 12.79 3.15 -8.38
C ASN A 30 13.77 2.05 -7.97
N SER A 31 14.36 2.14 -6.77
CA SER A 31 15.33 1.16 -6.29
C SER A 31 14.75 -0.25 -6.22
N LEU A 32 13.57 -0.40 -5.62
CA LEU A 32 12.91 -1.69 -5.48
C LEU A 32 12.50 -2.25 -6.85
N PHE A 33 11.92 -1.41 -7.70
CA PHE A 33 11.54 -1.81 -9.05
C PHE A 33 12.72 -2.27 -9.89
N LYS A 34 13.83 -1.53 -9.84
CA LYS A 34 15.06 -1.91 -10.53
C LYS A 34 15.51 -3.30 -10.10
N LEU A 35 15.56 -3.58 -8.80
CA LEU A 35 15.92 -4.90 -8.28
C LEU A 35 14.96 -6.01 -8.76
N ILE A 36 13.64 -5.77 -8.72
CA ILE A 36 12.64 -6.74 -9.18
C ILE A 36 12.85 -7.04 -10.67
N THR A 37 12.92 -6.00 -11.50
CA THR A 37 13.06 -6.15 -12.95
C THR A 37 14.37 -6.82 -13.34
N GLU A 38 15.49 -6.45 -12.72
CA GLU A 38 16.79 -7.11 -12.95
C GLU A 38 16.73 -8.60 -12.64
N ILE A 39 16.10 -8.99 -11.52
CA ILE A 39 15.98 -10.40 -11.10
C ILE A 39 15.06 -11.17 -12.05
N VAL A 40 13.93 -10.57 -12.47
CA VAL A 40 13.00 -11.20 -13.42
C VAL A 40 13.70 -11.42 -14.77
N GLN A 41 14.39 -10.41 -15.29
CA GLN A 41 15.11 -10.49 -16.57
C GLN A 41 16.25 -11.52 -16.52
N GLN A 42 16.97 -11.61 -15.39
CA GLN A 42 18.02 -12.62 -15.20
C GLN A 42 17.47 -14.05 -15.21
N LYS A 43 16.31 -14.28 -14.58
CA LYS A 43 15.72 -15.63 -14.46
C LYS A 43 14.88 -16.02 -15.67
N SER A 44 14.25 -15.06 -16.34
CA SER A 44 13.40 -15.27 -17.51
C SER A 44 13.49 -14.07 -18.45
N PRO A 45 14.48 -14.03 -19.36
CA PRO A 45 14.74 -12.86 -20.23
C PRO A 45 13.57 -12.45 -21.12
N THR A 46 12.60 -13.34 -21.30
CA THR A 46 11.41 -13.11 -22.10
C THR A 46 10.28 -12.43 -21.33
N ARG A 47 10.28 -12.48 -20.00
CA ARG A 47 9.25 -11.84 -19.16
C ARG A 47 9.46 -10.34 -19.11
N ASN A 48 8.39 -9.58 -19.31
CA ASN A 48 8.42 -8.13 -19.29
C ASN A 48 7.65 -7.59 -18.07
N CYS A 49 8.35 -6.99 -17.11
CA CYS A 49 7.75 -6.32 -15.97
C CYS A 49 7.57 -4.83 -16.24
N ILE A 50 6.33 -4.36 -16.18
CA ILE A 50 5.94 -2.96 -16.38
C ILE A 50 5.67 -2.31 -15.04
N LYS A 51 6.39 -1.23 -14.74
CA LYS A 51 6.21 -0.43 -13.53
C LYS A 51 4.99 0.48 -13.68
N VAL A 52 4.04 0.39 -12.76
CA VAL A 52 2.89 1.30 -12.64
C VAL A 52 2.95 2.00 -11.27
N PRO A 53 3.64 3.16 -11.16
CA PRO A 53 3.78 3.87 -9.90
C PRO A 53 2.55 4.75 -9.65
N LEU A 54 1.97 4.60 -8.46
CA LEU A 54 0.88 5.41 -7.98
C LEU A 54 1.36 6.34 -6.86
N TYR A 55 1.13 7.63 -7.03
CA TYR A 55 1.55 8.70 -6.14
C TYR A 55 0.35 9.54 -5.75
N TRP A 56 0.29 9.97 -4.49
CA TRP A 56 -0.78 10.85 -3.99
C TRP A 56 -0.26 11.91 -3.01
N GLY A 57 1.04 11.91 -2.67
CA GLY A 57 1.58 12.75 -1.61
C GLY A 57 1.38 14.25 -1.84
N ASN A 58 1.35 14.71 -3.09
CA ASN A 58 1.10 16.13 -3.40
C ASN A 58 -0.32 16.60 -3.02
N VAL A 59 -1.32 15.71 -2.98
CA VAL A 59 -2.75 16.06 -2.90
C VAL A 59 -3.09 16.91 -1.68
N ASN A 60 -2.45 16.62 -0.54
CA ASN A 60 -2.75 17.25 0.74
C ASN A 60 -1.64 18.23 1.20
N ARG A 61 -0.67 18.54 0.33
CA ARG A 61 0.47 19.43 0.65
C ARG A 61 0.01 20.81 1.11
N ALA A 62 -1.02 21.38 0.48
CA ALA A 62 -1.56 22.70 0.84
C ALA A 62 -2.12 22.71 2.28
N ALA A 63 -2.98 21.75 2.62
CA ALA A 63 -3.57 21.64 3.95
C ALA A 63 -2.51 21.40 5.05
N LEU A 64 -1.50 20.59 4.75
CA LEU A 64 -0.37 20.37 5.66
C LEU A 64 0.46 21.64 5.89
N ASN A 65 0.73 22.40 4.82
CA ASN A 65 1.49 23.64 4.92
C ASN A 65 0.73 24.70 5.72
N GLU A 66 -0.58 24.80 5.55
CA GLU A 66 -1.43 25.71 6.33
C GLU A 66 -1.40 25.38 7.83
N LEU A 67 -1.53 24.09 8.17
CA LEU A 67 -1.40 23.64 9.56
C LEU A 67 0.00 23.92 10.11
N LEU A 68 1.04 23.68 9.32
CA LEU A 68 2.42 23.96 9.73
C LEU A 68 2.64 25.44 10.02
N VAL A 69 2.17 26.34 9.15
CA VAL A 69 2.27 27.80 9.37
C VAL A 69 1.57 28.20 10.67
N SER A 70 0.37 27.65 10.91
CA SER A 70 -0.40 27.91 12.13
C SER A 70 0.30 27.41 13.39
N LEU A 71 0.90 26.22 13.36
CA LEU A 71 1.70 25.66 14.45
C LEU A 71 2.96 26.51 14.72
N GLN A 72 3.64 26.94 13.67
CA GLN A 72 4.84 27.79 13.77
C GLN A 72 4.54 29.21 14.24
N GLY A 73 3.32 29.70 14.06
CA GLY A 73 2.86 30.99 14.58
C GLY A 73 2.73 31.05 16.11
N SER A 74 2.79 29.90 16.80
CA SER A 74 2.74 29.87 18.27
C SER A 74 3.99 30.49 18.90
N SER A 75 3.81 31.34 19.91
CA SER A 75 4.91 31.91 20.71
C SER A 75 5.75 30.86 21.44
N LYS A 76 5.25 29.62 21.56
CA LYS A 76 5.96 28.49 22.16
C LYS A 76 6.68 27.61 21.15
N TRP A 77 6.50 27.84 19.84
CA TRP A 77 7.04 26.96 18.80
C TRP A 77 8.55 26.72 18.98
N ASN A 78 9.33 27.79 19.17
CA ASN A 78 10.78 27.76 19.33
C ASN A 78 11.28 27.07 20.62
N GLN A 79 10.37 26.74 21.55
CA GLN A 79 10.69 26.01 22.78
C GLN A 79 10.46 24.50 22.62
N LEU A 80 9.78 24.07 21.55
CA LEU A 80 9.48 22.67 21.31
C LEU A 80 10.74 21.92 20.88
N TRP A 81 10.92 20.73 21.45
CA TRP A 81 11.98 19.82 21.04
C TRP A 81 11.61 19.08 19.75
N PHE A 82 12.63 18.65 19.01
CA PHE A 82 12.52 17.84 17.79
C PHE A 82 11.67 18.51 16.70
N GLN A 83 11.80 19.82 16.50
CA GLN A 83 11.00 20.56 15.52
C GLN A 83 11.09 19.96 14.12
N ASP A 84 12.29 19.62 13.64
CA ASP A 84 12.46 19.05 12.29
C ASP A 84 11.78 17.70 12.15
N PHE A 85 11.89 16.82 13.16
CA PHE A 85 11.16 15.56 13.20
C PHE A 85 9.65 15.79 13.22
N ARG A 86 9.16 16.75 14.01
CA ARG A 86 7.73 17.10 14.06
C ARG A 86 7.21 17.57 12.70
N LYS A 87 7.95 18.43 11.99
CA LYS A 87 7.54 18.99 10.70
C LYS A 87 7.64 17.97 9.55
N SER A 88 8.77 17.27 9.45
CA SER A 88 9.09 16.46 8.27
C SER A 88 8.59 15.03 8.37
N GLN A 89 8.55 14.44 9.57
CA GLN A 89 8.20 13.04 9.76
C GLN A 89 6.80 12.91 10.37
N LEU A 90 6.59 13.46 11.56
CA LEU A 90 5.35 13.24 12.31
C LEU A 90 4.14 13.91 11.63
N LEU A 91 4.26 15.19 11.27
CA LEU A 91 3.18 15.95 10.64
C LEU A 91 2.82 15.37 9.27
N GLN A 92 3.81 15.00 8.45
CA GLN A 92 3.54 14.36 7.17
C GLN A 92 2.88 13.00 7.38
N PHE A 93 3.42 12.14 8.25
CA PHE A 93 2.85 10.81 8.49
C PHE A 93 1.41 10.87 9.00
N VAL A 94 1.17 11.58 10.10
CA VAL A 94 -0.15 11.66 10.75
C VAL A 94 -1.12 12.50 9.93
N GLY A 95 -0.64 13.60 9.36
CA GLY A 95 -1.48 14.47 8.56
C GLY A 95 -1.87 13.85 7.22
N ASP A 96 -0.99 13.10 6.55
CA ASP A 96 -1.35 12.30 5.38
C ASP A 96 -2.44 11.28 5.72
N ALA A 97 -2.20 10.48 6.76
CA ALA A 97 -3.15 9.49 7.26
C ALA A 97 -4.52 10.10 7.59
N GLY A 98 -4.53 11.17 8.39
CA GLY A 98 -5.76 11.83 8.81
C GLY A 98 -6.49 12.54 7.67
N LEU A 99 -5.76 13.20 6.77
CA LEU A 99 -6.36 13.91 5.65
C LEU A 99 -6.95 12.95 4.62
N TYR A 100 -6.32 11.80 4.34
CA TYR A 100 -6.91 10.81 3.43
C TYR A 100 -8.29 10.31 3.85
N ILE A 101 -8.54 10.20 5.16
CA ILE A 101 -9.84 9.79 5.70
C ILE A 101 -10.93 10.82 5.33
N SER A 102 -10.58 12.12 5.26
CA SER A 102 -11.51 13.17 4.84
C SER A 102 -12.04 12.91 3.42
N ARG A 103 -13.34 13.15 3.20
CA ARG A 103 -13.96 12.88 1.90
C ARG A 103 -13.32 13.67 0.75
N LEU A 104 -12.97 14.93 0.99
CA LEU A 104 -12.40 15.81 -0.03
C LEU A 104 -11.00 15.37 -0.47
N ILE A 105 -10.07 15.19 0.48
CA ILE A 105 -8.71 14.79 0.14
C ILE A 105 -8.69 13.34 -0.34
N GLY A 106 -9.50 12.46 0.25
CA GLY A 106 -9.68 11.10 -0.23
C GLY A 106 -10.16 11.05 -1.67
N SER A 107 -11.12 11.89 -2.08
CA SER A 107 -11.60 11.94 -3.46
C SER A 107 -10.55 12.45 -4.43
N MET A 108 -9.80 13.50 -4.06
CA MET A 108 -8.70 14.01 -4.87
C MET A 108 -7.59 12.96 -5.04
N ALA A 109 -7.30 12.18 -3.99
CA ALA A 109 -6.39 11.05 -4.08
C ALA A 109 -6.93 9.99 -5.04
N ALA A 110 -8.20 9.61 -4.95
CA ALA A 110 -8.82 8.65 -5.87
C ALA A 110 -8.76 9.13 -7.33
N ASP A 111 -9.02 10.41 -7.61
CA ASP A 111 -8.92 10.99 -8.95
C ASP A 111 -7.51 10.88 -9.52
N GLN A 112 -6.49 11.24 -8.74
CA GLN A 112 -5.10 11.17 -9.17
C GLN A 112 -4.62 9.73 -9.36
N LEU A 113 -4.98 8.83 -8.44
CA LEU A 113 -4.65 7.41 -8.52
C LEU A 113 -5.30 6.77 -9.75
N LYS A 114 -6.53 7.15 -10.10
CA LYS A 114 -7.17 6.72 -11.35
C LYS A 114 -6.38 7.15 -12.56
N GLU A 115 -6.04 8.44 -12.67
CA GLU A 115 -5.29 8.97 -13.83
C GLU A 115 -3.99 8.18 -14.05
N GLN A 116 -3.24 7.96 -12.98
CA GLN A 116 -1.96 7.25 -13.02
C GLN A 116 -2.13 5.75 -13.32
N ALA A 117 -3.11 5.09 -12.70
CA ALA A 117 -3.38 3.68 -12.96
C ALA A 117 -3.82 3.45 -14.41
N PHE A 118 -4.69 4.31 -14.94
CA PHE A 118 -5.19 4.20 -16.32
C PHE A 118 -4.07 4.38 -17.33
N LYS A 119 -3.20 5.39 -17.11
CA LYS A 119 -2.01 5.60 -17.94
C LYS A 119 -1.05 4.40 -17.87
N GLY A 120 -0.81 3.86 -16.67
CA GLY A 120 0.11 2.72 -16.51
C GLY A 120 -0.44 1.39 -17.04
N LEU A 121 -1.76 1.28 -17.20
CA LEU A 121 -2.47 0.09 -17.64
C LEU A 121 -3.15 0.29 -19.00
N GLU A 122 -2.73 1.27 -19.80
CA GLU A 122 -3.41 1.63 -21.07
C GLU A 122 -3.35 0.49 -22.09
N GLU A 123 -2.20 -0.18 -22.17
CA GLU A 123 -1.90 -1.21 -23.18
C GLU A 123 -1.90 -2.65 -22.63
N TYR A 124 -2.68 -2.92 -21.57
CA TYR A 124 -2.78 -4.30 -21.09
C TYR A 124 -3.64 -5.14 -22.05
N GLU A 125 -3.22 -6.38 -22.24
CA GLU A 125 -3.92 -7.41 -23.00
C GLU A 125 -4.54 -8.45 -22.06
N PRO A 126 -5.54 -9.24 -22.50
CA PRO A 126 -6.25 -10.20 -21.63
C PRO A 126 -5.37 -11.23 -20.91
N GLU A 127 -4.23 -11.59 -21.49
CA GLU A 127 -3.27 -12.55 -20.91
C GLU A 127 -2.27 -11.91 -19.92
N ASP A 128 -2.29 -10.57 -19.81
CA ASP A 128 -1.41 -9.83 -18.92
C ASP A 128 -1.86 -9.95 -17.46
N ARG A 129 -0.91 -9.73 -16.56
CA ARG A 129 -1.08 -10.02 -15.13
C ARG A 129 -0.78 -8.80 -14.30
N LEU A 130 -1.64 -8.54 -13.32
CA LEU A 130 -1.43 -7.48 -12.35
C LEU A 130 -0.85 -8.05 -11.05
N HIS A 131 0.16 -7.37 -10.52
CA HIS A 131 0.73 -7.63 -9.20
C HIS A 131 0.61 -6.35 -8.37
N LEU A 132 -0.10 -6.42 -7.25
CA LEU A 132 -0.23 -5.27 -6.34
C LEU A 132 0.94 -5.28 -5.37
N VAL A 133 1.78 -4.26 -5.40
CA VAL A 133 2.85 -4.04 -4.43
C VAL A 133 2.54 -2.78 -3.63
N THR A 134 2.38 -2.91 -2.33
CA THR A 134 2.04 -1.77 -1.48
C THR A 134 3.00 -1.64 -0.32
N HIS A 135 3.21 -0.39 0.09
CA HIS A 135 4.04 -0.06 1.25
C HIS A 135 3.26 0.80 2.24
N SER A 136 3.38 0.49 3.53
CA SER A 136 2.82 1.31 4.61
C SER A 136 1.32 1.53 4.44
N TRP A 137 0.87 2.75 4.72
CA TRP A 137 -0.47 3.26 4.45
C TRP A 137 -0.96 3.11 3.00
N GLY A 138 -0.08 2.80 2.04
CA GLY A 138 -0.45 2.58 0.65
C GLY A 138 -1.31 1.34 0.53
N THR A 139 -1.10 0.34 1.40
CA THR A 139 -2.00 -0.79 1.50
C THR A 139 -3.39 -0.35 1.92
N VAL A 140 -3.51 0.49 2.97
CA VAL A 140 -4.80 0.95 3.48
C VAL A 140 -5.55 1.75 2.43
N ILE A 141 -4.87 2.69 1.75
CA ILE A 141 -5.44 3.53 0.69
C ILE A 141 -5.91 2.68 -0.49
N LEU A 142 -5.06 1.75 -0.95
CA LEU A 142 -5.42 0.90 -2.08
C LEU A 142 -6.61 0.02 -1.74
N PHE A 143 -6.61 -0.61 -0.56
CA PHE A 143 -7.69 -1.50 -0.15
C PHE A 143 -8.99 -0.74 0.13
N ASP A 144 -8.93 0.47 0.68
CA ASP A 144 -10.10 1.35 0.83
C ASP A 144 -10.73 1.64 -0.54
N ILE A 145 -9.93 2.10 -1.52
CA ILE A 145 -10.39 2.37 -2.88
C ILE A 145 -10.97 1.11 -3.53
N LEU A 146 -10.28 -0.03 -3.44
CA LEU A 146 -10.70 -1.24 -4.13
C LEU A 146 -11.93 -1.90 -3.48
N PHE A 147 -12.10 -1.80 -2.16
CA PHE A 147 -13.02 -2.70 -1.45
C PHE A 147 -13.96 -2.06 -0.44
N ALA A 148 -13.72 -0.83 0.03
CA ALA A 148 -14.56 -0.22 1.08
C ALA A 148 -15.87 0.34 0.52
N SER A 149 -16.96 0.19 1.28
CA SER A 149 -18.30 0.61 0.86
C SER A 149 -18.55 2.12 0.94
N ARG A 150 -17.68 2.89 1.61
CA ARG A 150 -17.78 4.36 1.67
C ARG A 150 -17.78 5.03 0.30
N TRP A 151 -17.34 4.32 -0.73
CA TRP A 151 -17.28 4.80 -2.11
C TRP A 151 -18.48 4.38 -2.96
N ASP A 152 -19.44 3.64 -2.43
CA ASP A 152 -20.54 3.06 -3.21
C ASP A 152 -21.73 4.03 -3.39
N ASN A 153 -21.77 5.10 -2.61
CA ASN A 153 -22.80 6.13 -2.74
C ASN A 153 -22.42 7.13 -3.85
N GLN A 154 -23.26 7.21 -4.89
CA GLN A 154 -23.09 8.12 -6.04
C GLN A 154 -22.96 9.61 -5.66
N GLY A 155 -23.50 10.02 -4.51
CA GLY A 155 -23.41 11.39 -4.01
C GLY A 155 -22.08 11.73 -3.34
N ILE A 156 -21.16 10.77 -3.17
CA ILE A 156 -19.86 11.00 -2.53
C ILE A 156 -18.81 11.42 -3.58
N PRO A 157 -18.06 12.52 -3.37
CA PRO A 157 -16.94 12.88 -4.23
C PRO A 157 -15.97 11.72 -4.40
N GLY A 158 -15.49 11.49 -5.62
CA GLY A 158 -14.59 10.37 -5.94
C GLY A 158 -15.30 9.06 -6.29
N TYR A 159 -16.63 8.94 -6.11
CA TYR A 159 -17.41 7.76 -6.52
C TYR A 159 -17.05 7.29 -7.93
N SER A 160 -17.13 8.20 -8.92
CA SER A 160 -16.88 7.86 -10.32
C SER A 160 -15.45 7.38 -10.57
N SER A 161 -14.47 7.99 -9.89
CA SER A 161 -13.08 7.59 -10.04
C SER A 161 -12.78 6.25 -9.38
N VAL A 162 -13.33 5.99 -8.19
CA VAL A 162 -13.19 4.70 -7.53
C VAL A 162 -13.88 3.58 -8.33
N LYS A 163 -15.09 3.82 -8.84
CA LYS A 163 -15.79 2.86 -9.71
C LYS A 163 -14.98 2.55 -10.96
N ALA A 164 -14.46 3.57 -11.64
CA ALA A 164 -13.60 3.39 -12.81
C ALA A 164 -12.32 2.57 -12.49
N ILE A 165 -11.69 2.78 -11.33
CA ILE A 165 -10.56 1.96 -10.89
C ILE A 165 -10.98 0.50 -10.70
N ARG A 166 -12.10 0.25 -10.00
CA ARG A 166 -12.62 -1.10 -9.74
C ARG A 166 -12.96 -1.82 -11.05
N ASP A 167 -13.61 -1.15 -11.99
CA ASP A 167 -13.99 -1.72 -13.29
C ASP A 167 -12.80 -2.03 -14.21
N ARG A 168 -11.59 -1.53 -13.89
CA ARG A 168 -10.35 -1.90 -14.59
C ARG A 168 -9.80 -3.24 -14.12
N LEU A 169 -10.28 -3.79 -13.00
CA LEU A 169 -9.79 -5.03 -12.40
C LEU A 169 -10.80 -6.17 -12.55
N TYR A 170 -10.32 -7.31 -13.02
CA TYR A 170 -11.11 -8.53 -13.06
C TYR A 170 -11.52 -8.97 -11.65
N GLY A 171 -12.80 -9.33 -11.50
CA GLY A 171 -13.37 -9.87 -10.28
C GLY A 171 -14.02 -8.85 -9.34
N ILE A 172 -13.96 -7.55 -9.66
CA ILE A 172 -14.63 -6.48 -8.89
C ILE A 172 -15.28 -5.45 -9.83
N GLY A 173 -16.01 -4.50 -9.25
CA GLY A 173 -16.70 -3.47 -10.01
C GLY A 173 -18.08 -3.91 -10.52
N GLU A 174 -18.63 -3.17 -11.47
CA GLU A 174 -19.91 -3.46 -12.14
C GLU A 174 -19.77 -4.55 -13.20
N ASN A 175 -18.57 -4.70 -13.76
CA ASN A 175 -18.26 -5.69 -14.80
C ASN A 175 -17.18 -6.69 -14.34
N PRO A 176 -17.47 -7.57 -13.36
CA PRO A 176 -16.47 -8.40 -12.70
C PRO A 176 -15.82 -9.47 -13.61
N THR A 177 -16.30 -9.64 -14.84
CA THR A 177 -15.72 -10.55 -15.83
C THR A 177 -14.74 -9.87 -16.80
N GLN A 178 -14.57 -8.55 -16.67
CA GLN A 178 -13.68 -7.73 -17.49
C GLN A 178 -12.57 -7.11 -16.62
N GLY A 179 -11.50 -6.63 -17.24
CA GLY A 179 -10.37 -6.01 -16.54
C GLY A 179 -9.11 -6.86 -16.54
N ILE A 180 -8.01 -6.29 -16.08
CA ILE A 180 -6.75 -7.02 -15.89
C ILE A 180 -6.87 -7.96 -14.68
N ARG A 181 -6.36 -9.18 -14.81
CA ARG A 181 -6.43 -10.18 -13.74
C ARG A 181 -5.35 -9.95 -12.69
N LEU A 182 -5.76 -9.93 -11.42
CA LEU A 182 -4.82 -9.94 -10.29
C LEU A 182 -4.17 -11.32 -10.14
N ALA A 183 -2.85 -11.35 -10.20
CA ALA A 183 -2.05 -12.56 -10.08
C ALA A 183 -1.39 -12.69 -8.69
N SER A 184 -1.17 -11.59 -7.97
CA SER A 184 -0.61 -11.64 -6.61
C SER A 184 -0.71 -10.31 -5.85
N ILE A 185 -0.58 -10.39 -4.53
CA ILE A 185 -0.49 -9.23 -3.62
C ILE A 185 0.83 -9.27 -2.85
N GLN A 186 1.45 -8.11 -2.68
CA GLN A 186 2.62 -7.88 -1.84
C GLN A 186 2.37 -6.67 -0.94
N THR A 187 2.46 -6.88 0.37
CA THR A 187 2.34 -5.81 1.37
C THR A 187 3.67 -5.68 2.11
N MET A 188 4.13 -4.45 2.35
CA MET A 188 5.40 -4.18 3.01
C MET A 188 5.19 -3.14 4.10
N GLY A 189 5.58 -3.42 5.34
CA GLY A 189 5.41 -2.47 6.45
C GLY A 189 3.96 -2.05 6.68
N SER A 190 3.00 -2.94 6.38
CA SER A 190 1.59 -2.57 6.24
C SER A 190 0.85 -2.54 7.57
N PRO A 191 0.13 -1.44 7.89
CA PRO A 191 -0.72 -1.37 9.08
C PRO A 191 -2.12 -1.96 8.87
N ILE A 192 -2.40 -2.64 7.74
CA ILE A 192 -3.76 -3.12 7.41
C ILE A 192 -4.36 -4.03 8.50
N ALA A 193 -3.53 -4.76 9.25
CA ALA A 193 -3.99 -5.54 10.41
C ALA A 193 -4.68 -4.66 11.47
N LEU A 194 -4.14 -3.47 11.73
CA LEU A 194 -4.73 -2.53 12.70
C LEU A 194 -6.01 -1.89 12.14
N PHE A 195 -6.02 -1.55 10.85
CA PHE A 195 -7.21 -1.00 10.19
C PHE A 195 -8.37 -1.99 10.13
N SER A 196 -8.06 -3.29 10.12
CA SER A 196 -9.06 -4.34 10.23
C SER A 196 -9.88 -4.28 11.52
N LEU A 197 -9.42 -3.58 12.57
CA LEU A 197 -10.22 -3.37 13.78
C LEU A 197 -11.48 -2.55 13.52
N ILE A 198 -11.42 -1.57 12.62
CA ILE A 198 -12.59 -0.75 12.22
C ILE A 198 -13.63 -1.68 11.57
N THR A 199 -13.15 -2.53 10.68
CA THR A 199 -13.94 -3.57 10.01
C THR A 199 -14.58 -4.57 10.99
N ILE A 200 -13.77 -5.15 11.90
CA ILE A 200 -14.23 -6.17 12.85
C ILE A 200 -15.23 -5.59 13.86
N SER A 201 -15.02 -4.35 14.31
CA SER A 201 -15.88 -3.71 15.30
C SER A 201 -17.25 -3.32 14.72
N GLY A 202 -17.30 -2.82 13.49
CA GLY A 202 -18.56 -2.47 12.83
C GLY A 202 -19.49 -3.67 12.65
N ARG A 203 -18.95 -4.82 12.24
CA ARG A 203 -19.70 -6.08 12.10
C ARG A 203 -20.43 -6.52 13.37
N ASN A 204 -19.83 -6.30 14.53
CA ASN A 204 -20.42 -6.70 15.81
C ASN A 204 -21.51 -5.74 16.31
N ALA A 205 -21.62 -4.54 15.73
CA ALA A 205 -22.53 -3.49 16.18
C ALA A 205 -23.83 -3.37 15.35
N ASN A 206 -24.05 -4.23 14.34
CA ASN A 206 -25.05 -4.03 13.28
C ASN A 206 -24.93 -2.67 12.57
N ASP A 207 -23.76 -2.04 12.67
CA ASP A 207 -23.46 -0.75 12.04
C ASP A 207 -22.60 -1.02 10.81
N GLU A 208 -23.04 -0.56 9.65
CA GLU A 208 -22.31 -0.75 8.40
C GLU A 208 -21.04 0.11 8.44
N SER A 209 -19.93 -0.46 8.92
CA SER A 209 -18.63 0.18 8.86
C SER A 209 -18.33 0.52 7.40
N THR A 210 -18.38 1.81 7.07
CA THR A 210 -18.13 2.30 5.70
C THR A 210 -16.68 2.04 5.22
N PHE A 211 -15.77 1.71 6.14
CA PHE A 211 -14.40 1.25 5.85
C PHE A 211 -14.25 -0.29 5.87
N ASP A 212 -15.35 -1.06 5.93
CA ASP A 212 -15.26 -2.53 5.82
C ASP A 212 -14.86 -2.92 4.40
N ILE A 213 -13.63 -3.43 4.26
CA ILE A 213 -13.07 -3.93 3.01
C ILE A 213 -13.45 -5.38 2.71
N SER A 214 -13.99 -6.09 3.68
CA SER A 214 -14.09 -7.54 3.62
C SER A 214 -15.07 -8.05 2.57
N PRO A 215 -16.29 -7.47 2.38
CA PRO A 215 -17.20 -7.94 1.34
C PRO A 215 -16.60 -7.77 -0.06
N GLY A 216 -15.97 -6.62 -0.33
CA GLY A 216 -15.33 -6.34 -1.61
C GLY A 216 -14.14 -7.27 -1.88
N LEU A 217 -13.30 -7.49 -0.85
CA LEU A 217 -12.15 -8.38 -0.95
C LEU A 217 -12.58 -9.85 -1.10
N GLU A 218 -13.62 -10.30 -0.38
CA GLU A 218 -14.17 -11.65 -0.55
C GLU A 218 -14.73 -11.87 -1.95
N ASN A 219 -15.44 -10.88 -2.51
CA ASN A 219 -15.97 -10.96 -3.86
C ASN A 219 -14.85 -11.07 -4.89
N LEU A 220 -13.80 -10.24 -4.78
CA LEU A 220 -12.62 -10.34 -5.63
C LEU A 220 -12.02 -11.76 -5.58
N LEU A 221 -11.75 -12.25 -4.37
CA LEU A 221 -11.09 -13.54 -4.16
C LEU A 221 -11.91 -14.70 -4.73
N LYS A 222 -13.24 -14.69 -4.55
CA LYS A 222 -14.14 -15.69 -5.15
C LYS A 222 -14.09 -15.68 -6.67
N ASN A 223 -14.10 -14.49 -7.28
CA ASN A 223 -14.08 -14.35 -8.73
C ASN A 223 -12.71 -14.69 -9.34
N LEU A 224 -11.61 -14.47 -8.61
CA LEU A 224 -10.25 -14.78 -9.05
C LEU A 224 -9.89 -16.27 -9.01
N VAL A 225 -10.56 -17.10 -8.21
CA VAL A 225 -10.23 -18.52 -8.14
C VAL A 225 -10.72 -19.25 -9.39
N GLN A 226 -9.79 -19.94 -10.06
CA GLN A 226 -10.08 -20.90 -11.13
C GLN A 226 -9.39 -22.22 -10.79
N GLY A 227 -10.18 -23.23 -10.45
CA GLY A 227 -9.67 -24.52 -9.96
C GLY A 227 -9.02 -24.41 -8.57
N ASP A 228 -7.92 -25.12 -8.35
CA ASP A 228 -7.26 -25.22 -7.05
C ASP A 228 -6.20 -24.13 -6.79
N LYS A 229 -6.03 -23.17 -7.71
CA LYS A 229 -4.98 -22.14 -7.61
C LYS A 229 -5.45 -20.96 -6.77
N LYS A 230 -4.84 -20.81 -5.59
CA LYS A 230 -5.06 -19.68 -4.67
C LYS A 230 -4.25 -18.47 -5.09
N LEU A 231 -4.76 -17.28 -4.81
CA LEU A 231 -4.02 -16.03 -4.98
C LEU A 231 -2.87 -15.97 -3.94
N PRO A 232 -1.60 -15.83 -4.33
CA PRO A 232 -0.53 -15.63 -3.37
C PRO A 232 -0.52 -14.17 -2.88
N TRP A 233 -0.44 -14.03 -1.55
CA TRP A 233 -0.28 -12.76 -0.86
C TRP A 233 0.94 -12.84 0.06
N LEU A 234 2.01 -12.15 -0.30
CA LEU A 234 3.22 -12.05 0.53
C LEU A 234 3.16 -10.80 1.41
N ASN A 235 3.24 -10.97 2.73
CA ASN A 235 3.26 -9.86 3.69
C ASN A 235 4.65 -9.74 4.33
N PHE A 236 5.40 -8.72 3.91
CA PHE A 236 6.75 -8.45 4.38
C PHE A 236 6.75 -7.59 5.64
N ILE A 237 7.41 -8.09 6.69
CA ILE A 237 7.44 -7.49 8.02
C ILE A 237 8.90 -7.35 8.46
N HIS A 238 9.35 -6.12 8.67
CA HIS A 238 10.61 -5.88 9.35
C HIS A 238 10.35 -5.88 10.88
N PRO A 239 11.04 -6.69 11.70
CA PRO A 239 10.78 -6.77 13.15
C PRO A 239 10.93 -5.43 13.91
N GLY A 240 11.78 -4.54 13.40
CA GLY A 240 11.94 -3.17 13.92
C GLY A 240 10.93 -2.14 13.41
N ASP A 241 10.01 -2.52 12.50
CA ASP A 241 8.97 -1.63 11.98
C ASP A 241 7.71 -1.72 12.86
N PRO A 242 7.40 -0.69 13.65
CA PRO A 242 6.34 -0.76 14.68
C PRO A 242 4.93 -0.81 14.11
N ILE A 243 4.75 -0.53 12.81
CA ILE A 243 3.44 -0.54 12.15
C ILE A 243 3.25 -1.74 11.23
N ALA A 244 4.25 -2.62 11.10
CA ALA A 244 4.18 -3.85 10.34
C ALA A 244 3.65 -5.00 11.22
N TRP A 245 2.60 -5.68 10.76
CA TRP A 245 1.95 -6.75 11.53
C TRP A 245 1.72 -8.00 10.68
N SER A 246 1.66 -9.15 11.34
CA SER A 246 1.29 -10.43 10.73
C SER A 246 -0.15 -10.40 10.20
N LEU A 247 -0.37 -10.97 9.01
CA LEU A 247 -1.67 -10.98 8.35
C LEU A 247 -2.29 -12.36 8.20
N GLU A 248 -1.51 -13.45 8.28
CA GLU A 248 -2.00 -14.80 7.94
C GLU A 248 -3.32 -15.14 8.65
N LYS A 249 -3.37 -14.94 9.98
CA LYS A 249 -4.59 -15.20 10.76
C LYS A 249 -5.60 -14.05 10.77
N VAL A 250 -5.18 -12.84 10.39
CA VAL A 250 -6.07 -11.68 10.32
C VAL A 250 -6.99 -11.80 9.10
N ILE A 251 -6.45 -12.17 7.94
CA ILE A 251 -7.25 -12.33 6.72
C ILE A 251 -8.32 -13.42 6.89
N ASN A 252 -7.97 -14.53 7.55
CA ASN A 252 -8.94 -15.59 7.87
C ASN A 252 -10.09 -15.15 8.78
N LYS A 253 -9.86 -14.14 9.64
CA LYS A 253 -10.91 -13.54 10.47
C LYS A 253 -11.76 -12.51 9.71
N LEU A 254 -11.16 -11.80 8.75
CA LEU A 254 -11.88 -10.84 7.93
C LEU A 254 -12.80 -11.54 6.93
N ILE A 255 -12.31 -12.63 6.33
CA ILE A 255 -13.02 -13.38 5.31
C ILE A 255 -13.09 -14.84 5.72
N THR A 256 -14.27 -15.28 6.16
CA THR A 256 -14.50 -16.66 6.55
C THR A 256 -14.23 -17.60 5.38
N GLY A 257 -13.31 -18.54 5.56
CA GLY A 257 -12.97 -19.50 4.52
C GLY A 257 -11.98 -18.99 3.47
N SER A 258 -11.29 -17.87 3.75
CA SER A 258 -10.30 -17.27 2.83
C SER A 258 -9.19 -18.23 2.41
N GLU A 259 -8.88 -19.24 3.21
CA GLU A 259 -7.88 -20.26 2.90
C GLU A 259 -8.20 -21.06 1.62
N ARG A 260 -9.44 -21.00 1.12
CA ARG A 260 -9.83 -21.57 -0.18
C ARG A 260 -9.43 -20.69 -1.35
N TYR A 261 -9.25 -19.39 -1.13
CA TYR A 261 -9.08 -18.41 -2.21
C TYR A 261 -7.70 -17.74 -2.23
N VAL A 262 -7.08 -17.56 -1.06
CA VAL A 262 -5.83 -16.84 -0.91
C VAL A 262 -4.86 -17.62 -0.03
N GLN A 263 -3.59 -17.56 -0.38
CA GLN A 263 -2.49 -18.04 0.44
C GLN A 263 -1.70 -16.83 0.93
N VAL A 264 -1.89 -16.49 2.21
CA VAL A 264 -1.16 -15.40 2.85
C VAL A 264 0.10 -15.98 3.51
N GLU A 265 1.25 -15.38 3.25
CA GLU A 265 2.53 -15.74 3.86
C GLU A 265 3.16 -14.53 4.54
N ASP A 266 3.36 -14.61 5.85
CA ASP A 266 4.09 -13.59 6.62
C ASP A 266 5.60 -13.84 6.52
N ILE A 267 6.33 -12.92 5.88
CA ILE A 267 7.76 -13.02 5.62
C ILE A 267 8.50 -11.97 6.45
N LEU A 268 9.35 -12.43 7.38
CA LEU A 268 10.24 -11.53 8.10
C LEU A 268 11.37 -11.06 7.19
N THR A 269 11.52 -9.74 7.07
CA THR A 269 12.69 -9.13 6.44
C THR A 269 13.71 -8.76 7.49
N ARG A 270 14.98 -8.79 7.11
CA ARG A 270 16.09 -8.28 7.92
C ARG A 270 16.74 -7.13 7.16
N GLY A 271 17.13 -6.07 7.84
CA GLY A 271 18.10 -5.14 7.29
C GLY A 271 19.52 -5.68 7.45
N SER A 272 20.50 -4.90 6.98
CA SER A 272 21.92 -5.27 6.93
C SER A 272 22.80 -4.46 7.90
N GLY A 273 22.19 -3.70 8.83
CA GLY A 273 22.90 -2.69 9.63
C GLY A 273 23.34 -3.16 11.02
N PHE A 274 24.54 -2.75 11.46
CA PHE A 274 25.07 -2.96 12.81
C PHE A 274 24.11 -2.45 13.93
N TRP A 275 23.44 -1.32 13.70
CA TRP A 275 22.47 -0.75 14.63
C TRP A 275 21.21 -1.60 14.81
N GLU A 276 20.84 -2.38 13.80
CA GLU A 276 19.73 -3.32 13.87
C GLU A 276 20.06 -4.48 14.81
N LEU A 277 21.29 -4.97 14.78
CA LEU A 277 21.78 -6.01 15.68
C LEU A 277 21.69 -5.58 17.14
N ILE A 278 22.09 -4.33 17.44
CA ILE A 278 22.01 -3.74 18.78
C ILE A 278 20.55 -3.56 19.21
N ALA A 279 19.70 -3.00 18.32
CA ALA A 279 18.28 -2.76 18.59
C ALA A 279 17.47 -4.05 18.78
N GLN A 280 17.88 -5.18 18.18
CA GLN A 280 17.23 -6.48 18.34
C GLN A 280 17.52 -7.16 19.70
N THR A 281 18.54 -6.69 20.44
CA THR A 281 18.94 -7.28 21.72
C THR A 281 17.93 -6.93 22.83
N PRO A 282 17.38 -7.90 23.58
CA PRO A 282 16.65 -7.59 24.82
C PRO A 282 17.59 -6.90 25.83
N PRO A 283 17.16 -5.84 26.55
CA PRO A 283 15.83 -5.23 26.57
C PRO A 283 15.65 -4.08 25.57
N ILE A 284 16.69 -3.72 24.81
CA ILE A 284 16.75 -2.55 23.91
C ILE A 284 15.62 -2.58 22.87
N ARG A 285 15.23 -3.77 22.40
CA ARG A 285 14.11 -3.99 21.46
C ARG A 285 12.74 -3.45 21.92
N GLN A 286 12.57 -3.15 23.22
CA GLN A 286 11.33 -2.61 23.79
C GLN A 286 11.44 -1.12 24.18
N THR A 287 12.52 -0.44 23.80
CA THR A 287 12.79 0.94 24.25
C THR A 287 12.48 1.99 23.17
N PHE A 288 12.40 3.27 23.56
CA PHE A 288 12.24 4.41 22.65
C PHE A 288 13.33 4.48 21.55
N LEU A 289 14.52 3.92 21.80
CA LEU A 289 15.59 3.79 20.81
C LEU A 289 15.21 2.89 19.62
N ALA A 290 14.40 1.84 19.86
CA ALA A 290 13.88 0.97 18.79
C ALA A 290 12.84 1.71 17.92
N LEU A 291 12.02 2.59 18.51
CA LEU A 291 11.06 3.44 17.79
C LEU A 291 11.75 4.51 16.93
N ALA A 292 12.85 5.10 17.41
CA ALA A 292 13.66 6.02 16.62
C ALA A 292 14.29 5.36 15.38
N ASN A 293 14.69 4.08 15.50
CA ASN A 293 15.10 3.25 14.37
C ASN A 293 13.94 2.74 13.51
N GLY A 294 12.70 2.81 14.01
CA GLY A 294 11.50 2.34 13.32
C GLY A 294 11.28 3.00 11.96
N GLY A 295 11.62 4.29 11.82
CA GLY A 295 11.59 4.97 10.52
C GLY A 295 12.62 4.40 9.51
N SER A 296 13.82 4.02 9.98
CA SER A 296 14.84 3.38 9.14
C SER A 296 14.46 1.94 8.78
N ALA A 297 13.86 1.20 9.71
CA ALA A 297 13.32 -0.14 9.46
C ALA A 297 12.19 -0.08 8.43
N HIS A 298 11.27 0.87 8.59
CA HIS A 298 10.17 1.12 7.66
C HIS A 298 10.65 1.58 6.28
N GLY A 299 11.75 2.33 6.20
CA GLY A 299 12.39 2.67 4.91
C GLY A 299 13.25 1.56 4.31
N SER A 300 13.56 0.48 5.04
CA SER A 300 14.56 -0.50 4.60
C SER A 300 14.10 -1.37 3.42
N TYR A 301 12.78 -1.52 3.22
CA TYR A 301 12.23 -2.39 2.18
C TYR A 301 12.66 -1.98 0.75
N TRP A 302 12.94 -0.69 0.51
CA TRP A 302 13.29 -0.14 -0.81
C TRP A 302 14.56 -0.71 -1.44
N HIS A 303 15.50 -1.09 -0.60
CA HIS A 303 16.83 -1.52 -1.02
C HIS A 303 17.10 -2.99 -0.63
N ASN A 304 16.06 -3.68 -0.18
CA ASN A 304 16.18 -5.05 0.30
C ASN A 304 16.15 -6.03 -0.88
N ARG A 305 17.33 -6.53 -1.27
CA ARG A 305 17.48 -7.51 -2.35
C ARG A 305 16.81 -8.85 -2.04
N GLU A 306 16.78 -9.25 -0.76
CA GLU A 306 16.05 -10.45 -0.33
C GLU A 306 14.57 -10.31 -0.70
N LEU A 307 13.94 -9.22 -0.29
CA LEU A 307 12.54 -8.92 -0.57
C LEU A 307 12.28 -8.87 -2.08
N ALA A 308 13.09 -8.12 -2.84
CA ALA A 308 12.96 -8.04 -4.29
C ALA A 308 13.04 -9.44 -4.95
N GLN A 309 13.91 -10.31 -4.45
CA GLN A 309 14.03 -11.69 -4.92
C GLN A 309 12.77 -12.53 -4.68
N ARG A 310 12.05 -12.32 -3.56
CA ARG A 310 10.79 -13.01 -3.26
C ARG A 310 9.68 -12.53 -4.17
N ILE A 311 9.55 -11.20 -4.32
CA ILE A 311 8.57 -10.60 -5.23
C ILE A 311 8.79 -11.09 -6.66
N ALA A 312 10.02 -11.01 -7.18
CA ALA A 312 10.36 -11.46 -8.52
C ALA A 312 10.11 -12.97 -8.72
N THR A 313 10.44 -13.80 -7.73
CA THR A 313 10.16 -15.25 -7.81
C THR A 313 8.66 -15.52 -7.85
N ASN A 314 7.88 -14.82 -7.04
CA ASN A 314 6.42 -14.95 -7.04
C ASN A 314 5.82 -14.55 -8.40
N ILE A 315 6.27 -13.44 -9.00
CA ILE A 315 5.85 -13.00 -10.36
C ILE A 315 6.10 -14.10 -11.41
N LEU A 316 7.23 -14.80 -11.30
CA LEU A 316 7.61 -15.85 -12.25
C LEU A 316 6.81 -17.15 -12.08
N THR A 317 6.30 -17.44 -10.88
CA THR A 317 5.61 -18.70 -10.56
C THR A 317 4.10 -18.64 -10.72
N VAL A 318 3.50 -17.45 -10.63
CA VAL A 318 2.05 -17.28 -10.83
C VAL A 318 1.67 -17.25 -12.28
#